data_AF-A0AAU2F2F0-F1
#
_entry.id   AF-A0AAU2F2F0-F1
#
_cell.length_a   1.000
_cell.length_b   1.000
_cell.length_c   1.000
_cell.angle_alpha   90.00
_cell.angle_beta   90.00
_cell.angle_gamma   90.00
#
_symmetry.space_group_name_H-M   'P 1'
#
loop_
_entity.id
_entity.type
_entity.pdbx_description
1 polymer ?
#
loop_
_entity_poly.entity_id
_entity_poly.type
_entity_poly.pdbx_seq_one_letter_code
_entity_poly.pdbx_strand_id
1 'polypeptide(L)'
;MAKWTPKHEAPAPLEGPVVATITGGTILWFVLFLAQLPFYGWYADHNHEWWVWTCLAGAGLGLIGIWYVRKRDAAIRRSHSSPSGA
;
A
#
# COMPACT_ATOMS: atom_id res chain seq x y z
N MET A 1 40.47 8.85 -0.21
CA MET A 1 39.05 8.43 -0.18
C MET A 1 38.86 7.38 -1.27
N ALA A 2 38.73 6.11 -0.88
CA ALA A 2 38.59 5.01 -1.83
C ALA A 2 37.20 5.07 -2.49
N LYS A 3 37.19 5.13 -3.82
CA LYS A 3 36.01 5.18 -4.69
C LYS A 3 35.30 3.83 -4.67
N TRP A 4 34.12 3.78 -4.06
CA TRP A 4 33.23 2.61 -4.08
C TRP A 4 32.83 2.30 -5.53
N THR A 5 33.15 1.10 -5.99
CA THR A 5 32.80 0.60 -7.32
C THR A 5 31.71 -0.47 -7.18
N PRO A 6 30.45 -0.18 -7.56
CA PRO A 6 29.36 -1.14 -7.47
C PRO A 6 29.66 -2.36 -8.34
N LYS A 7 29.68 -3.54 -7.71
CA LYS A 7 30.09 -4.82 -8.34
C LYS A 7 28.93 -5.58 -9.00
N HIS A 8 27.71 -5.07 -8.86
CA HIS A 8 26.49 -5.64 -9.44
C HIS A 8 25.77 -4.54 -10.22
N GLU A 9 25.46 -4.82 -11.48
CA GLU A 9 24.54 -4.02 -12.27
C GLU A 9 23.18 -4.05 -11.57
N ALA A 10 22.57 -2.87 -11.36
CA ALA A 10 21.30 -2.80 -10.66
C ALA A 10 20.30 -3.70 -11.39
N PRO A 11 19.70 -4.70 -10.72
CA PRO A 11 18.72 -5.56 -11.36
C PRO A 11 17.61 -4.67 -11.93
N ALA A 12 17.11 -5.03 -13.12
CA ALA A 12 16.02 -4.31 -13.75
C ALA A 12 14.91 -4.04 -12.71
N PRO A 13 14.28 -2.85 -12.70
CA PRO A 13 13.29 -2.50 -11.69
C PRO A 13 12.27 -3.63 -11.55
N LEU A 14 12.15 -4.19 -10.35
CA LEU A 14 11.10 -5.16 -10.07
C LEU A 14 9.76 -4.40 -10.17
N GLU A 15 9.14 -4.47 -11.34
CA GLU A 15 7.77 -4.02 -11.62
C GLU A 15 6.80 -4.99 -10.93
N GLY A 16 6.87 -5.09 -9.60
CA GLY A 16 5.88 -5.80 -8.82
C GLY A 16 4.53 -5.08 -8.92
N PRO A 17 3.39 -5.79 -8.84
CA PRO A 17 2.07 -5.17 -8.92
C PRO A 17 1.76 -4.38 -7.63
N VAL A 18 2.41 -3.23 -7.44
CA VAL A 18 2.33 -2.38 -6.25
C VAL A 18 0.88 -1.96 -5.96
N VAL A 19 0.11 -1.67 -7.01
CA VAL A 19 -1.33 -1.36 -6.89
C VAL A 19 -2.08 -2.54 -6.29
N ALA A 20 -1.82 -3.76 -6.75
CA ALA A 20 -2.51 -4.97 -6.27
C ALA A 20 -2.12 -5.27 -4.82
N THR A 21 -0.85 -5.13 -4.44
CA THR A 21 -0.39 -5.34 -3.07
C THR A 21 -1.03 -4.36 -2.10
N ILE A 22 -1.03 -3.06 -2.42
CA ILE A 22 -1.64 -2.04 -1.55
C ILE A 22 -3.16 -2.25 -1.47
N THR A 23 -3.81 -2.59 -2.59
CA THR A 23 -5.23 -2.89 -2.60
C THR A 23 -5.55 -4.12 -1.75
N GLY A 24 -4.78 -5.20 -1.89
CA GLY A 24 -4.94 -6.43 -1.11
C GLY A 24 -4.77 -6.20 0.39
N GLY A 25 -3.71 -5.49 0.80
CA GLY A 25 -3.50 -5.12 2.19
C GLY A 25 -4.63 -4.25 2.76
N THR A 26 -5.12 -3.28 1.97
CA THR A 26 -6.25 -2.42 2.37
C THR A 26 -7.53 -3.22 2.56
N ILE A 27 -7.85 -4.12 1.62
CA ILE A 27 -9.03 -4.99 1.72
C ILE A 27 -8.92 -5.89 2.95
N LEU A 28 -7.77 -6.50 3.18
CA LEU A 28 -7.55 -7.36 4.34
C LEU A 28 -7.82 -6.61 5.65
N TRP A 29 -7.22 -5.42 5.84
CA TRP A 29 -7.44 -4.61 7.03
C TRP A 29 -8.88 -4.13 7.18
N PHE A 30 -9.54 -3.78 6.07
CA PHE A 30 -10.94 -3.36 6.09
C PHE A 30 -11.88 -4.51 6.44
N VAL A 31 -11.67 -5.70 5.87
CA VAL A 31 -12.45 -6.91 6.19
C VAL A 31 -12.23 -7.32 7.63
N LEU A 32 -10.98 -7.32 8.10
CA LEU A 32 -10.68 -7.53 9.51
C LEU A 32 -11.44 -6.52 10.35
N PHE A 33 -11.41 -5.22 9.99
CA PHE A 33 -12.14 -4.17 10.70
C PHE A 33 -13.63 -4.46 10.85
N LEU A 34 -14.30 -4.86 9.77
CA LEU A 34 -15.71 -5.20 9.77
C LEU A 34 -16.02 -6.45 10.60
N ALA A 35 -15.15 -7.46 10.56
CA ALA A 35 -15.34 -8.71 11.31
C ALA A 35 -15.30 -8.51 12.83
N GLN A 36 -14.55 -7.53 13.32
CA GLN A 36 -14.44 -7.20 14.76
C GLN A 36 -15.58 -6.31 15.28
N LEU A 37 -16.22 -5.48 14.45
CA LEU A 37 -17.31 -4.59 14.88
C LEU A 37 -18.43 -5.29 15.68
N PRO A 38 -18.96 -6.46 15.28
CA PRO A 38 -19.98 -7.15 16.09
C PRO A 38 -19.46 -7.62 17.45
N PHE A 39 -18.14 -7.75 17.61
CA PHE A 39 -17.49 -8.16 18.85
C PHE A 39 -16.88 -6.98 19.62
N TYR A 40 -17.17 -5.72 19.25
CA TYR A 40 -16.52 -4.55 19.85
C TYR A 40 -16.65 -4.51 21.38
N GLY A 41 -17.81 -4.89 21.93
CA GLY A 41 -18.02 -4.98 23.38
C GLY A 41 -17.03 -5.93 24.07
N TRP A 42 -16.80 -7.12 23.49
CA TRP A 42 -15.83 -8.08 24.02
C TRP A 42 -14.41 -7.52 24.00
N TYR A 43 -14.02 -6.83 22.92
CA TYR A 43 -12.71 -6.17 22.83
C TYR A 43 -12.54 -5.06 23.86
N ALA A 44 -13.59 -4.27 24.11
CA ALA A 44 -13.58 -3.22 25.13
C ALA A 44 -13.44 -3.82 26.54
N ASP A 45 -14.22 -4.87 26.84
CA ASP A 45 -14.19 -5.56 28.13
C ASP A 45 -12.82 -6.20 28.43
N HIS A 46 -12.11 -6.64 27.39
CA HIS A 46 -10.78 -7.27 27.49
C HIS A 46 -9.61 -6.30 27.25
N ASN A 47 -9.85 -4.98 27.15
CA ASN A 47 -8.81 -3.97 26.89
C ASN A 47 -8.02 -4.20 25.58
N HIS A 48 -8.64 -4.88 24.61
CA HIS A 48 -8.06 -5.18 23.30
C HIS A 48 -8.59 -4.24 22.19
N GLU A 49 -9.28 -3.16 22.57
CA GLU A 49 -9.81 -2.15 21.64
C GLU A 49 -8.73 -1.54 20.71
N TRP A 50 -7.45 -1.53 21.12
CA TRP A 50 -6.31 -1.16 20.27
C TRP A 50 -6.27 -1.93 18.94
N TRP A 51 -6.66 -3.21 18.94
CA TRP A 51 -6.70 -4.04 17.72
C TRP A 51 -7.71 -3.49 16.72
N VAL A 52 -8.86 -3.01 17.23
CA VAL A 52 -9.91 -2.42 16.41
C VAL A 52 -9.43 -1.15 15.73
N TRP A 53 -8.80 -0.28 16.50
CA TRP A 53 -8.23 0.98 16.01
C TRP A 53 -7.06 0.74 15.05
N THR A 54 -6.26 -0.30 15.26
CA THR A 54 -5.19 -0.69 14.33
C THR A 54 -5.75 -1.09 12.97
N CYS A 55 -6.81 -1.92 12.93
CA CYS A 55 -7.46 -2.28 11.67
C CYS A 55 -8.08 -1.07 10.97
N LEU A 56 -8.71 -0.16 11.74
CA LEU A 56 -9.27 1.07 11.21
C LEU A 56 -8.18 1.98 10.62
N ALA A 57 -7.06 2.15 11.34
CA ALA A 57 -5.91 2.93 10.85
C ALA A 57 -5.29 2.29 9.61
N GLY A 58 -5.14 0.96 9.58
CA GLY A 58 -4.64 0.21 8.43
C GLY A 58 -5.53 0.39 7.19
N ALA A 59 -6.85 0.30 7.36
CA ALA A 59 -7.82 0.54 6.28
C ALA A 59 -7.79 2.01 5.80
N GLY A 60 -7.73 2.97 6.73
CA GLY A 60 -7.65 4.40 6.43
C GLY A 60 -6.38 4.79 5.68
N LEU A 61 -5.22 4.33 6.15
CA LEU A 61 -3.92 4.53 5.47
C LEU A 61 -3.89 3.79 4.12
N GLY A 62 -4.52 2.63 4.03
CA GLY A 62 -4.67 1.88 2.78
C GLY A 62 -5.44 2.63 1.69
N LEU A 63 -6.55 3.28 2.04
CA LEU A 63 -7.30 4.16 1.12
C LEU A 63 -6.44 5.29 0.55
N ILE A 64 -5.64 5.94 1.41
CA ILE A 64 -4.70 6.98 1.00
C ILE A 64 -3.62 6.40 0.07
N GLY A 65 -3.08 5.23 0.40
CA GLY A 65 -2.11 4.50 -0.43
C GLY A 65 -2.65 4.18 -1.82
N ILE A 66 -3.88 3.65 -1.93
CA ILE A 66 -4.54 3.34 -3.20
C ILE A 66 -4.64 4.60 -4.06
N TRP A 67 -5.09 5.73 -3.50
CA TRP A 67 -5.18 6.99 -4.22
C TRP A 67 -3.82 7.44 -4.75
N TYR A 68 -2.78 7.37 -3.91
CA TYR A 68 -1.42 7.77 -4.28
C TYR A 68 -0.85 6.90 -5.41
N VAL A 69 -0.93 5.57 -5.30
CA VAL A 69 -0.37 4.67 -6.31
C VAL A 69 -1.14 4.78 -7.63
N ARG A 70 -2.47 4.90 -7.59
CA ARG A 70 -3.28 5.12 -8.82
C ARG A 70 -2.91 6.43 -9.51
N LYS A 71 -2.68 7.50 -8.75
CA LYS A 71 -2.23 8.78 -9.30
C LYS A 71 -0.84 8.68 -9.92
N ARG A 72 0.08 7.96 -9.27
CA ARG A 72 1.44 7.72 -9.75
C ARG A 72 1.43 6.89 -11.04
N ASP A 73 0.65 5.81 -11.07
CA ASP A 73 0.49 4.95 -12.25
C ASP A 73 -0.12 5.71 -13.44
N ALA A 74 -1.13 6.55 -13.20
CA ALA A 74 -1.71 7.40 -14.23
C ALA A 74 -0.73 8.45 -14.79
N ALA A 75 0.17 8.98 -13.96
CA ALA A 75 1.22 9.91 -14.39
C ALA A 75 2.27 9.20 -15.26
N ILE A 76 2.72 8.01 -14.86
CA ILE A 76 3.67 7.18 -15.62
C ILE A 76 3.07 6.78 -16.98
N ARG A 77 1.80 6.34 -17.01
CA ARG A 77 1.12 6.02 -18.28
C ARG A 77 1.03 7.21 -19.24
N ARG A 78 0.91 8.44 -18.73
CA ARG A 78 0.91 9.67 -19.57
C ARG A 78 2.29 9.98 -20.15
N SER A 79 3.37 9.84 -19.38
CA SER A 79 4.72 10.06 -19.92
C SER A 79 5.10 9.06 -21.00
N HIS A 80 4.60 7.81 -20.90
CA HIS A 80 4.79 6.80 -21.94
C HIS A 80 3.96 7.05 -23.21
N SER A 81 2.91 7.88 -23.15
CA SER A 81 2.05 8.20 -24.31
C SER A 81 2.49 9.44 -25.11
N SER A 82 3.56 10.13 -24.71
CA SER A 82 4.19 11.14 -25.57
C SER A 82 4.98 10.39 -26.66
N PRO A 83 4.59 10.47 -27.94
CA PRO A 83 5.33 9.82 -29.01
C PRO A 83 6.69 10.49 -29.11
N SER A 84 7.75 9.71 -28.89
CA SER A 84 9.09 10.03 -29.37
C SER A 84 9.05 10.03 -30.89
N GLY A 85 8.69 11.15 -31.51
CA GLY A 85 8.58 11.24 -32.97
C GLY A 85 8.01 12.55 -33.47
N ALA A 86 8.83 13.60 -33.46
CA ALA A 86 8.85 14.68 -34.46
C ALA A 86 10.24 15.34 -34.41
#